data_AF-B7QC35-F1
#
_entry.id   AF-B7QC35-F1
#
_cell.length_a   1.000
_cell.length_b   1.000
_cell.length_c   1.000
_cell.angle_alpha   90.00
_cell.angle_beta   90.00
_cell.angle_gamma   90.00
#
_symmetry.space_group_name_H-M   'P 1'
#
loop_
_entity.id
_entity.type
_entity.pdbx_description
1 polymer ?
#
loop_
_entity_poly.entity_id
_entity_poly.type
_entity_poly.pdbx_seq_one_letter_code
_entity_poly.pdbx_strand_id
1 'polypeptide(L)'
;MEDYRQSSLSRLTSWCLWIWHLLLHPTNAWRSSTLWNKVHLFFCYILSCISVGHHEKNTLLEWVRTRVKNHPVPDNFSSGWKDGILLCALLDSMYPGSCPRYDLLNPDNCLSNAELAFFLLEKHTPIRPVSGHSSRPC
;
A
#
# COMPACT_ATOMS: atom_id res chain seq x y z
N MET A 1 -22.42 8.26 -21.95
CA MET A 1 -22.59 8.05 -20.49
C MET A 1 -21.61 8.92 -19.68
N GLU A 2 -20.56 9.44 -20.32
CA GLU A 2 -19.56 10.37 -19.78
C GLU A 2 -20.16 11.71 -19.31
N ASP A 3 -21.12 12.29 -20.05
CA ASP A 3 -21.69 13.62 -19.72
C ASP A 3 -22.42 13.65 -18.37
N TYR A 4 -23.07 12.54 -17.98
CA TYR A 4 -23.77 12.42 -16.70
C TYR A 4 -22.79 12.40 -15.51
N ARG A 5 -21.61 11.79 -15.68
CA ARG A 5 -20.58 11.74 -14.63
C ARG A 5 -19.99 13.13 -14.37
N GLN A 6 -19.71 13.91 -15.42
CA GLN A 6 -19.23 15.29 -15.28
C GLN A 6 -20.25 16.22 -14.61
N SER A 7 -21.55 16.07 -14.90
CA SER A 7 -22.61 16.84 -14.25
C SER A 7 -22.78 16.47 -12.77
N SER A 8 -22.67 15.19 -12.40
CA SER A 8 -22.73 14.78 -11.00
C SER A 8 -21.52 15.25 -10.17
N LEU A 9 -20.33 15.22 -10.77
CA LEU A 9 -19.10 15.68 -10.14
C LEU A 9 -19.10 17.19 -9.93
N SER A 10 -19.65 17.99 -10.85
CA SER A 10 -19.75 19.45 -10.69
C SER A 10 -20.69 19.87 -9.57
N ARG A 11 -21.77 19.11 -9.34
CA ARG A 11 -22.72 19.37 -8.26
C ARG A 11 -22.12 19.04 -6.90
N LEU A 12 -21.36 17.95 -6.80
CA LEU A 12 -20.66 17.57 -5.58
C LEU A 12 -19.49 18.50 -5.27
N THR A 13 -18.69 18.89 -6.27
CA THR A 13 -17.61 19.87 -6.06
C THR A 13 -18.18 21.23 -5.65
N SER A 14 -19.32 21.65 -6.20
CA SER A 14 -19.97 22.89 -5.80
C SER A 14 -20.48 22.86 -4.35
N TRP A 15 -21.01 21.73 -3.89
CA TRP A 15 -21.42 21.55 -2.48
C TRP A 15 -20.22 21.49 -1.54
N CYS A 16 -19.15 20.76 -1.91
CA CYS A 16 -17.92 20.71 -1.13
C CYS A 16 -17.24 22.07 -1.06
N LEU A 17 -17.23 22.85 -2.15
CA LEU A 17 -16.72 24.22 -2.17
C LEU A 17 -17.59 25.15 -1.35
N TRP A 18 -18.92 24.99 -1.34
CA TRP A 18 -19.81 25.75 -0.44
C TRP A 18 -19.59 25.41 1.03
N ILE A 19 -19.44 24.13 1.38
CA ILE A 19 -19.15 23.69 2.76
C ILE A 19 -17.76 24.16 3.19
N TRP A 20 -16.78 24.08 2.29
CA TRP A 20 -15.44 24.61 2.48
C TRP A 20 -15.47 26.13 2.67
N HIS A 21 -16.22 26.88 1.84
CA HIS A 21 -16.35 28.33 1.93
C HIS A 21 -17.19 28.78 3.14
N LEU A 22 -18.15 27.96 3.59
CA LEU A 22 -18.90 28.15 4.83
C LEU A 22 -18.02 27.88 6.06
N LEU A 23 -17.05 26.96 5.95
CA LEU A 23 -16.00 26.72 6.94
C LEU A 23 -14.86 27.76 6.87
N LEU A 24 -14.63 28.42 5.73
CA LEU A 24 -13.55 29.38 5.51
C LEU A 24 -13.94 30.85 5.63
N HIS A 25 -15.23 31.22 5.74
CA HIS A 25 -15.61 32.63 5.85
C HIS A 25 -15.39 33.15 7.29
N PRO A 26 -14.42 34.05 7.52
CA PRO A 26 -14.03 34.50 8.85
C PRO A 26 -14.88 35.71 9.24
N THR A 27 -16.18 35.56 9.34
CA THR A 27 -17.06 36.65 9.81
C THR A 27 -18.16 36.07 10.68
N ASN A 28 -17.77 35.70 11.91
CA ASN A 28 -18.45 36.03 13.17
C ASN A 28 -17.75 35.31 14.33
N ALA A 29 -16.63 35.91 14.74
CA ALA A 29 -16.02 35.90 16.07
C ALA A 29 -15.93 34.58 16.87
N TRP A 30 -14.72 34.01 16.89
CA TRP A 30 -13.90 33.92 18.10
C TRP A 30 -14.65 33.72 19.44
N ARG A 31 -14.93 32.45 19.81
CA ARG A 31 -15.19 32.10 21.22
C ARG A 31 -14.32 30.96 21.77
N SER A 32 -13.47 30.34 20.96
CA SER A 32 -12.40 29.46 21.46
C SER A 32 -11.32 29.28 20.40
N SER A 33 -10.30 30.15 20.40
CA SER A 33 -9.12 29.98 19.52
C SER A 33 -8.40 28.66 19.82
N THR A 34 -8.55 28.11 21.03
CA THR A 34 -7.99 26.82 21.43
C THR A 34 -8.68 25.64 20.73
N LEU A 35 -9.99 25.71 20.46
CA LEU A 35 -10.70 24.64 19.75
C LEU A 35 -10.38 24.65 18.26
N TRP A 36 -10.33 25.81 17.61
CA TRP A 36 -9.98 25.90 16.18
C TRP A 36 -8.56 25.42 15.90
N ASN A 37 -7.59 25.82 16.73
CA ASN A 37 -6.23 25.30 16.61
C ASN A 37 -6.18 23.78 16.83
N LYS A 38 -6.93 23.24 17.80
CA LYS A 38 -7.00 21.79 18.02
C LYS A 38 -7.65 21.05 16.85
N VAL A 39 -8.74 21.57 16.31
CA VAL A 39 -9.44 20.98 15.15
C VAL A 39 -8.57 21.07 13.90
N HIS A 40 -7.94 22.21 13.63
CA HIS A 40 -7.03 22.38 12.51
C HIS A 40 -5.81 21.46 12.61
N LEU A 41 -5.17 21.38 13.78
CA LEU A 41 -4.06 20.45 14.02
C LEU A 41 -4.51 19.00 13.91
N PHE A 42 -5.71 18.66 14.38
CA PHE A 42 -6.29 17.33 14.20
C PHE A 42 -6.50 17.01 12.72
N PHE A 43 -7.10 17.92 11.95
CA PHE A 43 -7.24 17.75 10.50
C PHE A 43 -5.89 17.64 9.79
N CYS A 44 -4.91 18.50 10.11
CA CYS A 44 -3.55 18.40 9.56
C CYS A 44 -2.89 17.07 9.90
N TYR A 45 -3.04 16.59 11.14
CA TYR A 45 -2.51 15.30 11.57
C TYR A 45 -3.17 14.15 10.80
N ILE A 46 -4.50 14.13 10.71
CA ILE A 46 -5.24 13.11 9.98
C ILE A 46 -4.91 13.14 8.48
N LEU A 47 -4.87 14.32 7.85
CA LEU A 47 -4.48 14.48 6.43
C LEU A 47 -3.02 14.04 6.18
N SER A 48 -2.11 14.39 7.09
CA SER A 48 -0.71 13.95 7.03
C SER A 48 -0.61 12.43 7.15
N CYS A 49 -1.30 11.81 8.12
CA CYS A 49 -1.31 10.36 8.29
C CYS A 49 -1.86 9.61 7.08
N ILE A 50 -2.94 10.12 6.47
CA ILE A 50 -3.53 9.51 5.27
C ILE A 50 -2.57 9.63 4.07
N SER A 51 -1.97 10.80 3.87
CA SER A 51 -1.05 11.07 2.75
C SER A 51 0.24 10.26 2.85
N VAL A 52 0.87 10.26 4.04
CA VAL A 52 2.11 9.51 4.31
C VAL A 52 1.88 8.00 4.13
N GLY A 53 0.78 7.47 4.67
CA GLY A 53 0.49 6.04 4.59
C GLY A 53 0.25 5.53 3.16
N HIS A 54 -0.26 6.37 2.26
CA HIS A 54 -0.42 6.04 0.85
C HIS A 54 0.89 6.17 0.06
N HIS A 55 1.68 7.21 0.35
CA HIS A 55 2.95 7.48 -0.33
C HIS A 55 3.99 6.36 -0.09
N GLU A 56 4.14 5.90 1.15
CA GLU A 56 5.14 4.87 1.50
C GLU A 56 4.86 3.54 0.78
N LYS A 57 3.60 3.11 0.72
CA LYS A 57 3.20 1.88 0.03
C LYS A 57 3.49 1.95 -1.46
N ASN A 58 3.16 3.07 -2.08
CA ASN A 58 3.37 3.25 -3.52
C ASN A 58 4.86 3.32 -3.86
N THR A 59 5.67 3.95 -3.00
CA THR A 59 7.13 3.97 -3.15
C THR A 59 7.72 2.57 -3.11
N LEU A 60 7.25 1.72 -2.18
CA LEU A 60 7.69 0.34 -2.09
C LEU A 60 7.27 -0.48 -3.32
N LEU A 61 6.03 -0.35 -3.78
CA LEU A 61 5.57 -1.02 -5.00
C LEU A 61 6.37 -0.61 -6.23
N GLU A 62 6.70 0.67 -6.33
CA GLU A 62 7.53 1.17 -7.41
C GLU A 62 8.94 0.55 -7.36
N TRP A 63 9.53 0.49 -6.16
CA TRP A 63 10.81 -0.21 -6.00
C TRP A 63 10.73 -1.68 -6.42
N VAL A 64 9.66 -2.40 -6.07
CA VAL A 64 9.45 -3.80 -6.52
C VAL A 64 9.37 -3.87 -8.05
N ARG A 65 8.65 -2.95 -8.71
CA ARG A 65 8.58 -2.88 -10.19
C ARG A 65 9.95 -2.67 -10.82
N THR A 66 10.81 -1.83 -10.22
CA THR A 66 12.17 -1.62 -10.76
C THR A 66 13.04 -2.88 -10.70
N ARG A 67 12.75 -3.78 -9.74
CA ARG A 67 13.50 -5.01 -9.48
C ARG A 67 12.98 -6.19 -10.30
N VAL A 68 11.67 -6.39 -10.31
CA VAL A 68 11.01 -7.53 -10.95
C VAL A 68 10.51 -7.11 -12.33
N LYS A 69 11.36 -7.27 -13.36
CA LYS A 69 11.03 -6.87 -14.73
C LYS A 69 10.24 -7.93 -15.52
N ASN A 70 10.37 -9.20 -15.13
CA ASN A 70 9.88 -10.35 -15.89
C ASN A 70 8.55 -10.93 -15.35
N HIS A 71 7.97 -10.29 -14.34
CA HIS A 71 6.71 -10.73 -13.73
C HIS A 71 5.82 -9.51 -13.43
N PRO A 72 4.51 -9.58 -13.68
CA PRO A 72 3.60 -8.47 -13.43
C PRO A 72 3.52 -8.15 -11.94
N VAL A 73 3.83 -6.91 -11.56
CA VAL A 73 3.68 -6.42 -10.18
C VAL A 73 2.36 -5.66 -10.06
N PRO A 74 1.48 -6.04 -9.12
CA PRO A 74 0.18 -5.38 -8.92
C PRO A 74 0.33 -3.99 -8.30
N ASP A 75 -0.70 -3.14 -8.49
CA ASP A 75 -0.74 -1.79 -7.92
C ASP A 75 -1.03 -1.73 -6.42
N ASN A 76 -1.27 -2.89 -5.78
CA ASN A 76 -1.60 -2.98 -4.37
C ASN A 76 -0.99 -4.25 -3.74
N PHE A 77 -0.68 -4.19 -2.44
CA PHE A 77 -0.32 -5.35 -1.61
C PHE A 77 -1.55 -6.21 -1.26
N SER A 78 -2.21 -6.77 -2.26
CA SER A 78 -3.42 -7.57 -2.07
C SER A 78 -3.32 -8.90 -2.83
N SER A 79 -4.24 -9.19 -3.74
CA SER A 79 -4.38 -10.48 -4.42
C SER A 79 -3.13 -10.95 -5.16
N GLY A 80 -2.41 -10.06 -5.85
CA GLY A 80 -1.23 -10.43 -6.63
C GLY A 80 0.01 -10.83 -5.81
N TRP A 81 -0.07 -10.80 -4.48
CA TRP A 81 0.98 -11.30 -3.59
C TRP A 81 0.60 -12.63 -2.91
N LYS A 82 -0.66 -13.07 -3.08
CA LYS A 82 -1.20 -14.23 -2.36
C LYS A 82 -0.66 -15.55 -2.89
N ASP A 83 -0.26 -15.62 -4.15
CA ASP A 83 0.27 -16.84 -4.79
C ASP A 83 1.70 -17.17 -4.36
N GLY A 84 2.41 -16.24 -3.71
CA GLY A 84 3.80 -16.39 -3.28
C GLY A 84 4.85 -16.35 -4.40
N ILE A 85 4.44 -16.33 -5.67
CA ILE A 85 5.35 -16.36 -6.83
C ILE A 85 6.08 -15.03 -6.96
N LEU A 86 5.36 -13.92 -6.79
CA LEU A 86 5.95 -12.58 -6.81
C LEU A 86 7.04 -12.40 -5.73
N LEU A 87 6.90 -13.07 -4.59
CA LEU A 87 7.92 -13.07 -3.53
C LEU A 87 9.18 -13.83 -3.96
N CYS A 88 9.03 -14.99 -4.61
CA CYS A 88 10.14 -15.73 -5.22
C CYS A 88 10.85 -14.91 -6.31
N ALA A 89 10.09 -14.24 -7.18
CA ALA A 89 10.63 -13.39 -8.24
C ALA A 89 11.41 -12.19 -7.67
N LEU A 90 10.88 -11.57 -6.61
CA LEU A 90 11.57 -10.49 -5.90
C LEU A 90 12.88 -10.99 -5.27
N LEU A 91 12.86 -12.15 -4.62
CA LEU A 91 14.07 -12.73 -4.02
C LEU A 91 15.15 -12.99 -5.06
N ASP A 92 14.79 -13.60 -6.19
CA ASP A 92 15.73 -13.88 -7.28
C ASP A 92 16.32 -12.59 -7.89
N SER A 93 15.55 -11.50 -7.94
CA SER A 93 16.05 -10.19 -8.36
C SER A 93 17.08 -9.56 -7.39
N MET A 94 16.99 -9.90 -6.10
CA MET A 94 17.94 -9.45 -5.07
C MET A 94 19.17 -10.36 -4.99
N TYR A 95 18.96 -11.66 -5.16
CA TYR A 95 19.97 -12.72 -5.11
C TYR A 95 19.84 -13.59 -6.37
N PRO A 96 20.50 -13.21 -7.47
CA PRO A 96 20.39 -13.93 -8.74
C PRO A 96 20.80 -15.40 -8.58
N GLY A 97 19.92 -16.31 -8.98
CA GLY A 97 20.14 -17.75 -8.87
C GLY A 97 19.61 -18.37 -7.57
N SER A 98 18.98 -17.59 -6.69
CA SER A 98 18.25 -18.13 -5.54
C SER A 98 16.96 -18.83 -5.97
N CYS A 99 16.24 -18.31 -6.97
CA CYS A 99 15.01 -18.93 -7.48
C CYS A 99 14.85 -18.72 -9.00
N PRO A 100 15.72 -19.28 -9.86
CA PRO A 100 15.74 -18.95 -11.29
C PRO A 100 14.54 -19.47 -12.10
N ARG A 101 13.68 -20.32 -11.51
CA ARG A 101 12.52 -20.96 -12.18
C ARG A 101 11.21 -20.70 -11.44
N TYR A 102 11.04 -19.50 -10.88
CA TYR A 102 9.80 -19.12 -10.21
C TYR A 102 8.58 -19.12 -11.16
N ASP A 103 8.80 -18.99 -12.47
CA ASP A 103 7.79 -19.04 -13.52
C ASP A 103 7.09 -20.40 -13.65
N LEU A 104 7.73 -21.48 -13.16
CA LEU A 104 7.15 -22.82 -13.16
C LEU A 104 6.33 -23.16 -11.91
N LEU A 105 6.31 -22.28 -10.91
CA LEU A 105 5.57 -22.52 -9.68
C LEU A 105 4.07 -22.50 -9.96
N ASN A 106 3.33 -23.42 -9.33
CA ASN A 106 1.88 -23.42 -9.43
C ASN A 106 1.30 -22.31 -8.52
N PRO A 107 0.52 -21.35 -9.05
CA PRO A 107 -0.11 -20.29 -8.25
C PRO A 107 -1.11 -20.82 -7.20
N ASP A 108 -1.65 -22.03 -7.38
CA ASP A 108 -2.56 -22.65 -6.40
C ASP A 108 -1.84 -23.06 -5.11
N ASN A 109 -0.52 -23.26 -5.16
CA ASN A 109 0.30 -23.68 -4.02
C ASN A 109 0.84 -22.48 -3.22
N CYS A 110 -0.03 -21.53 -2.91
CA CYS A 110 0.31 -20.25 -2.28
C CYS A 110 1.19 -20.38 -1.03
N LEU A 111 0.82 -21.26 -0.10
CA LEU A 111 1.54 -21.49 1.14
C LEU A 111 2.95 -22.03 0.86
N SER A 112 3.06 -23.07 0.03
CA SER A 112 4.34 -23.70 -0.30
C SER A 112 5.28 -22.75 -1.02
N ASN A 113 4.75 -21.89 -1.91
CA ASN A 113 5.53 -20.89 -2.62
C ASN A 113 6.08 -19.83 -1.64
N ALA A 114 5.25 -19.37 -0.69
CA ALA A 114 5.66 -18.41 0.33
C ALA A 114 6.71 -19.01 1.29
N GLU A 115 6.51 -20.25 1.75
CA GLU A 115 7.47 -20.97 2.60
C GLU A 115 8.81 -21.17 1.88
N LEU A 116 8.78 -21.56 0.60
CA LEU A 116 9.98 -21.68 -0.23
C LEU A 116 10.73 -20.35 -0.30
N ALA A 117 10.03 -19.25 -0.57
CA ALA A 117 10.65 -17.94 -0.65
C ALA A 117 11.32 -17.54 0.68
N PHE A 118 10.64 -17.77 1.81
CA PHE A 118 11.21 -17.49 3.13
C PHE A 118 12.37 -18.40 3.50
N PHE A 119 12.32 -19.67 3.13
CA PHE A 119 13.43 -20.61 3.34
C PHE A 119 14.68 -20.17 2.56
N LEU A 120 14.51 -19.77 1.30
CA LEU A 120 15.60 -19.25 0.48
C LEU A 120 16.12 -17.92 1.04
N LEU A 121 15.24 -17.04 1.53
CA LEU A 121 15.63 -15.80 2.17
C LEU A 121 16.48 -16.04 3.43
N GLU A 122 16.10 -16.98 4.31
CA GLU A 122 16.87 -17.34 5.52
C GLU A 122 18.23 -17.96 5.16
N LYS A 123 18.33 -18.63 4.01
CA LYS A 123 19.60 -19.15 3.50
C LYS A 123 20.55 -18.06 3.01
N HIS A 124 20.02 -17.02 2.37
CA HIS A 124 20.82 -15.95 1.77
C HIS A 124 20.96 -14.71 2.68
N THR A 125 20.19 -14.62 3.76
CA THR A 125 20.18 -13.48 4.68
C THR A 125 20.03 -13.94 6.12
N PRO A 126 20.57 -13.19 7.10
CA PRO A 126 20.36 -13.49 8.52
C PRO A 126 18.96 -13.13 9.04
N ILE A 127 18.02 -12.78 8.14
CA ILE A 127 16.69 -12.29 8.51
C ILE A 127 15.79 -13.50 8.74
N ARG A 128 15.23 -13.64 9.95
CA ARG A 128 14.21 -14.64 10.25
C ARG A 128 12.83 -14.11 9.84
N PRO A 129 12.04 -14.86 9.05
CA PRO A 129 10.67 -14.47 8.74
C PRO A 129 9.83 -14.40 10.02
N VAL A 130 9.07 -13.33 10.19
CA VAL A 130 8.05 -13.22 11.25
C VAL A 130 6.82 -13.98 10.77
N SER A 131 6.84 -15.30 10.90
CA SER A 131 5.65 -16.11 10.66
C SER A 131 4.70 -15.95 11.84
N GLY A 132 3.50 -15.44 11.58
CA GLY A 132 2.41 -15.43 12.57
C GLY A 132 2.00 -16.87 12.88
N HIS A 133 2.53 -17.41 13.99
CA HIS A 133 2.18 -18.68 14.64
C HIS A 133 1.69 -19.83 13.75
N SER A 134 2.60 -20.77 13.44
CA SER A 134 2.34 -22.22 13.54
C SER A 134 3.63 -23.02 13.31
N SER A 135 4.12 -23.63 14.40
CA SER A 135 4.70 -24.98 14.46
C SER A 135 5.96 -25.29 13.64
N ARG A 136 7.13 -25.22 14.29
CA ARG A 136 8.10 -26.33 14.15
C ARG A 136 7.97 -27.19 15.42
N PRO A 137 7.50 -28.44 15.37
CA PRO A 137 7.80 -29.36 16.45
C PRO A 137 9.28 -29.75 16.30
N CYS A 138 10.08 -29.38 17.29
CA CYS A 138 11.23 -30.20 17.67
C CYS A 138 10.73 -31.23 18.67
#